data_AF-A0A9D6I9G4-F1
#
_entry.id   AF-A0A9D6I9G4-F1
#
_cell.length_a   1.000
_cell.length_b   1.000
_cell.length_c   1.000
_cell.angle_alpha   90.00
_cell.angle_beta   90.00
_cell.angle_gamma   90.00
#
_symmetry.space_group_name_H-M   'P 1'
#
loop_
_entity.id
_entity.type
_entity.pdbx_description
1 polymer ?
#
loop_
_entity_poly.entity_id
_entity_poly.type
_entity_poly.pdbx_seq_one_letter_code
_entity_poly.pdbx_strand_id
1 'polypeptide(L)'
;ATERLFHEIGQGHFDAFISDEVLRELRKAPNPLRAQLFEIVATHRLHELDVNQEARELTARYIEAGIIPAKVEPDALHIAVATVHGLDILVSWNLQHIVKTKTRREVNAINALWGYRSLDLATPQEVITS
;
A
#
# COMPACT_ATOMS: atom_id res chain seq x y z
N ALA A 1 -13.60 12.56 -2.32
CA ALA A 1 -12.89 11.34 -2.76
C ALA A 1 -12.74 10.41 -1.57
N THR A 2 -11.76 10.59 -0.70
CA THR A 2 -11.55 9.93 0.60
C THR A 2 -12.80 9.27 1.23
N GLU A 3 -13.85 10.03 1.51
CA GLU A 3 -15.08 9.54 2.15
C GLU A 3 -15.82 8.42 1.37
N ARG A 4 -15.72 8.41 0.03
CA ARG A 4 -16.38 7.42 -0.83
C ARG A 4 -15.65 6.07 -0.83
N LEU A 5 -14.31 6.08 -0.91
CA LEU A 5 -13.51 4.85 -0.79
C LEU A 5 -13.81 4.15 0.52
N PHE A 6 -13.93 4.95 1.58
CA PHE A 6 -14.19 4.46 2.92
C PHE A 6 -15.63 4.02 3.13
N HIS A 7 -16.59 4.63 2.43
CA HIS A 7 -17.95 4.13 2.39
C HIS A 7 -18.01 2.74 1.73
N GLU A 8 -17.31 2.53 0.61
CA GLU A 8 -17.28 1.23 -0.08
C GLU A 8 -16.57 0.14 0.74
N ILE A 9 -15.45 0.47 1.41
CA ILE A 9 -14.82 -0.42 2.39
C ILE A 9 -15.81 -0.76 3.50
N GLY A 10 -16.58 0.22 3.97
CA GLY A 10 -17.55 -0.01 5.03
C GLY A 10 -18.83 -0.74 4.64
N GLN A 11 -19.13 -0.81 3.35
CA GLN A 11 -20.20 -1.64 2.79
C GLN A 11 -19.76 -3.12 2.68
N GLY A 12 -18.49 -3.44 2.97
CA GLY A 12 -17.95 -4.79 2.88
C GLY A 12 -17.61 -5.23 1.45
N HIS A 13 -17.49 -4.28 0.52
CA HIS A 13 -17.09 -4.57 -0.86
C HIS A 13 -15.58 -4.80 -1.00
N PHE A 14 -14.80 -4.46 0.02
CA PHE A 14 -13.34 -4.61 0.04
C PHE A 14 -12.88 -5.14 1.40
N ASP A 15 -12.02 -6.17 1.38
CA ASP A 15 -11.23 -6.55 2.55
C ASP A 15 -10.08 -5.54 2.69
N ALA A 16 -10.13 -4.74 3.75
CA ALA A 16 -9.16 -3.69 3.99
C ALA A 16 -8.10 -4.12 5.02
N PHE A 17 -6.85 -3.91 4.65
CA PHE A 17 -5.68 -4.30 5.42
C PHE A 17 -4.85 -3.07 5.78
N ILE A 18 -4.21 -3.10 6.94
CA ILE A 18 -3.35 -2.02 7.42
C ILE A 18 -2.04 -2.59 7.99
N SER A 19 -0.94 -1.85 7.88
CA SER A 19 0.30 -2.19 8.60
C SER A 19 0.61 -1.14 9.67
N ASP A 20 1.43 -1.52 10.66
CA ASP A 20 1.89 -0.61 11.71
C ASP A 20 2.54 0.66 11.18
N GLU A 21 3.24 0.57 10.04
CA GLU A 21 3.85 1.72 9.41
C GLU A 21 2.80 2.65 8.81
N VAL A 22 1.72 2.12 8.23
CA VAL A 22 0.58 2.93 7.80
C VAL A 22 -0.03 3.65 9.00
N LEU A 23 -0.26 2.99 10.13
CA LEU A 23 -0.77 3.64 11.35
C LEU A 23 0.13 4.81 11.82
N ARG A 24 1.46 4.67 11.69
CA ARG A 24 2.42 5.76 11.99
C ARG A 24 2.29 6.93 11.03
N GLU A 25 2.08 6.67 9.75
CA GLU A 25 1.84 7.71 8.74
C GLU A 25 0.49 8.40 8.94
N LEU A 26 -0.58 7.66 9.23
CA LEU A 26 -1.90 8.22 9.50
C LEU A 26 -1.87 9.20 10.68
N ARG A 27 -1.04 8.96 11.71
CA ARG A 27 -0.86 9.91 12.83
C ARG A 27 -0.28 11.26 12.39
N LYS A 28 0.52 11.28 11.31
CA LYS A 28 1.13 12.48 10.73
C LYS A 28 0.20 13.20 9.75
N ALA A 29 -0.90 12.57 9.31
CA ALA A 29 -1.87 13.19 8.42
C ALA A 29 -2.57 14.40 9.09
N PRO A 30 -2.91 15.45 8.32
CA PRO A 30 -3.63 16.61 8.84
C PRO A 30 -5.07 16.25 9.24
N ASN A 31 -5.63 16.97 10.20
CA ASN A 31 -7.07 16.95 10.44
C ASN A 31 -7.79 17.69 9.28
N PRO A 32 -9.00 17.28 8.87
CA PRO A 32 -9.85 16.24 9.45
C PRO A 32 -9.56 14.80 8.94
N LEU A 33 -8.71 14.65 7.92
CA LEU A 33 -8.40 13.37 7.27
C LEU A 33 -7.98 12.29 8.27
N ARG A 34 -7.08 12.63 9.21
CA ARG A 34 -6.64 11.70 10.26
C ARG A 34 -7.78 11.14 11.10
N ALA A 35 -8.72 11.98 11.54
CA ALA A 35 -9.83 11.55 12.39
C ALA A 35 -10.73 10.54 11.66
N GLN A 36 -11.04 10.83 10.38
CA GLN A 36 -11.79 9.93 9.52
C GLN A 36 -11.09 8.57 9.39
N LEU A 37 -9.79 8.57 9.09
CA LEU A 37 -8.99 7.35 8.94
C LEU A 37 -9.01 6.47 10.20
N PHE A 38 -8.84 7.07 11.38
CA PHE A 38 -8.89 6.32 12.65
C PHE A 38 -10.28 5.76 12.95
N GLU A 39 -11.34 6.49 12.62
CA GLU A 39 -12.72 6.00 12.77
C GLU A 39 -12.99 4.78 11.89
N ILE A 40 -12.49 4.78 10.66
CA ILE A 40 -12.63 3.65 9.73
C ILE A 40 -11.86 2.42 10.21
N VAL A 41 -10.62 2.61 10.64
CA VAL A 41 -9.79 1.56 11.24
C VAL A 41 -10.51 0.91 12.43
N ALA A 42 -11.09 1.74 13.30
CA ALA A 42 -11.83 1.29 14.48
C ALA A 42 -13.15 0.58 14.12
N THR A 43 -13.83 1.01 13.05
CA THR A 43 -15.15 0.50 12.68
C THR A 43 -15.09 -0.79 11.86
N HIS A 44 -14.06 -0.95 11.02
CA HIS A 44 -14.01 -2.03 10.01
C HIS A 44 -13.07 -3.19 10.34
N ARG A 45 -12.48 -3.23 11.55
CA ARG A 45 -11.56 -4.30 11.99
C ARG A 45 -10.54 -4.66 10.90
N LEU A 46 -9.78 -3.67 10.47
CA LEU A 46 -8.73 -3.89 9.48
C LEU A 46 -7.79 -4.98 9.96
N HIS A 47 -7.43 -5.90 9.07
CA HIS A 47 -6.46 -6.93 9.37
C HIS A 47 -5.06 -6.30 9.37
N GLU A 48 -4.36 -6.44 10.49
CA GLU A 48 -2.97 -6.01 10.62
C GLU A 48 -2.07 -6.96 9.81
N LEU A 49 -1.27 -6.38 8.92
CA LEU A 49 -0.28 -7.11 8.13
C LEU A 49 1.07 -7.07 8.83
N ASP A 50 1.58 -8.26 9.14
CA ASP A 50 2.92 -8.42 9.67
C ASP A 50 3.96 -8.13 8.60
N VAL A 51 4.99 -7.36 8.99
CA VAL A 51 6.21 -7.19 8.18
C VAL A 51 7.12 -8.40 8.42
N ASN A 52 6.93 -9.44 7.62
CA ASN A 52 7.72 -10.66 7.71
C ASN A 52 9.08 -10.54 6.98
N GLN A 53 9.93 -11.57 7.14
CA GLN A 53 11.25 -11.62 6.50
C GLN A 53 11.15 -11.60 4.97
N GLU A 54 10.15 -12.28 4.41
CA GLU A 54 9.92 -12.36 2.97
C GLU A 54 9.66 -10.97 2.35
N ALA A 55 8.86 -10.14 3.02
CA ALA A 55 8.65 -8.75 2.63
C ALA A 55 9.96 -7.95 2.65
N ARG A 56 10.80 -8.11 3.67
CA ARG A 56 12.10 -7.41 3.75
C ARG A 56 13.05 -7.82 2.63
N GLU A 57 13.07 -9.11 2.28
CA GLU A 57 13.88 -9.59 1.16
C GLU A 57 13.38 -9.07 -0.19
N LEU A 58 12.05 -9.02 -0.38
CA LEU A 58 11.45 -8.45 -1.58
C LEU A 58 11.72 -6.95 -1.69
N THR A 59 11.70 -6.22 -0.57
CA THR A 59 12.15 -4.81 -0.51
C THR A 59 13.61 -4.65 -0.95
N ALA A 60 14.51 -5.49 -0.44
CA ALA A 60 15.92 -5.45 -0.84
C ALA A 60 16.09 -5.69 -2.35
N ARG A 61 15.35 -6.65 -2.92
CA ARG A 61 15.36 -6.93 -4.36
C ARG A 61 14.94 -5.73 -5.21
N TYR A 62 13.93 -4.97 -4.79
CA TYR A 62 13.53 -3.75 -5.51
C TYR A 62 14.63 -2.69 -5.51
N ILE A 63 15.37 -2.57 -4.40
CA ILE A 63 16.45 -1.61 -4.24
C ILE A 63 17.69 -2.03 -5.03
N GLU A 64 18.09 -3.31 -4.94
CA GLU A 64 19.21 -3.90 -5.67
C GLU A 64 19.01 -3.83 -7.19
N ALA A 65 17.76 -4.02 -7.65
CA ALA A 65 17.40 -3.87 -9.07
C ALA A 65 17.41 -2.40 -9.54
N GLY A 66 17.60 -1.43 -8.64
CA GLY A 66 17.60 0.01 -8.96
C GLY A 66 16.21 0.57 -9.31
N ILE A 67 15.15 -0.18 -9.02
CA ILE A 67 13.76 0.20 -9.33
C ILE A 67 13.30 1.28 -8.34
N ILE A 68 13.61 1.06 -7.06
CA ILE A 68 13.28 1.97 -5.97
C ILE A 68 14.59 2.43 -5.31
N PRO A 69 14.85 3.75 -5.22
CA PRO A 69 16.03 4.26 -4.53
C PRO A 69 16.03 3.87 -3.04
N ALA A 70 17.18 3.51 -2.47
CA ALA A 70 17.30 3.15 -1.05
C ALA A 70 16.77 4.23 -0.07
N LYS A 71 16.77 5.51 -0.47
CA LYS A 71 16.21 6.62 0.33
C LYS A 71 14.70 6.54 0.56
N VAL A 72 13.98 5.75 -0.24
CA VAL A 72 12.52 5.52 -0.14
C VAL A 72 12.24 4.04 0.15
N GLU A 73 13.13 3.40 0.94
CA GLU A 73 12.95 2.04 1.46
C GLU A 73 11.60 1.82 2.18
N PRO A 74 11.08 2.75 3.02
CA PRO A 74 9.79 2.55 3.68
C PRO A 74 8.65 2.31 2.68
N ASP A 75 8.64 3.07 1.57
CA ASP A 75 7.63 2.90 0.53
C ASP A 75 7.79 1.56 -0.22
N ALA A 76 9.03 1.13 -0.47
CA ALA A 76 9.33 -0.19 -1.04
C ALA A 76 8.87 -1.33 -0.11
N LEU A 77 8.95 -1.12 1.21
CA LEU A 77 8.47 -2.07 2.21
C LEU A 77 6.95 -2.21 2.17
N HIS A 78 6.20 -1.12 2.02
CA HIS A 78 4.74 -1.19 1.87
C HIS A 78 4.32 -2.02 0.65
N ILE A 79 5.01 -1.83 -0.48
CA ILE A 79 4.78 -2.59 -1.71
C ILE A 79 5.09 -4.07 -1.50
N ALA A 80 6.21 -4.37 -0.86
CA ALA A 80 6.62 -5.74 -0.60
C ALA A 80 5.64 -6.46 0.34
N VAL A 81 5.21 -5.81 1.42
CA VAL A 81 4.21 -6.34 2.35
C VAL A 81 2.91 -6.63 1.62
N ALA A 82 2.38 -5.68 0.85
CA ALA A 82 1.16 -5.88 0.07
C ALA A 82 1.31 -7.03 -0.94
N THR A 83 2.47 -7.14 -1.59
CA THR A 83 2.76 -8.20 -2.57
C THR A 83 2.82 -9.58 -1.90
N VAL A 84 3.55 -9.71 -0.78
CA VAL A 84 3.76 -10.97 -0.06
C VAL A 84 2.47 -11.49 0.55
N HIS A 85 1.65 -10.60 1.10
CA HIS A 85 0.30 -10.95 1.60
C HIS A 85 -0.70 -11.18 0.47
N GLY A 86 -0.29 -11.03 -0.79
CA GLY A 86 -1.13 -11.26 -1.95
C GLY A 86 -2.30 -10.29 -1.99
N LEU A 87 -2.10 -9.01 -1.72
CA LEU A 87 -3.12 -8.00 -1.96
C LEU A 87 -3.23 -7.67 -3.45
N ASP A 88 -4.43 -7.31 -3.88
CA ASP A 88 -4.65 -6.92 -5.27
C ASP A 88 -4.29 -5.44 -5.51
N ILE A 89 -4.54 -4.57 -4.52
CA ILE A 89 -4.32 -3.12 -4.63
C ILE A 89 -3.66 -2.58 -3.35
N LEU A 90 -2.60 -1.78 -3.52
CA LEU A 90 -2.04 -0.94 -2.48
C LEU A 90 -2.46 0.52 -2.73
N VAL A 91 -3.18 1.09 -1.76
CA VAL A 91 -3.60 2.48 -1.78
C VAL A 91 -2.65 3.33 -0.95
N SER A 92 -2.04 4.36 -1.53
CA SER A 92 -1.18 5.28 -0.78
C SER A 92 -1.31 6.73 -1.24
N TRP A 93 -1.16 7.63 -0.26
CA TRP A 93 -1.15 9.08 -0.46
C TRP A 93 0.26 9.63 -0.74
N ASN A 94 1.31 8.86 -0.44
CA ASN A 94 2.70 9.35 -0.46
C ASN A 94 3.57 8.70 -1.55
N LEU A 95 3.03 7.77 -2.34
CA LEU A 95 3.80 7.08 -3.38
C LEU A 95 4.12 7.95 -4.62
N GLN A 96 4.10 9.29 -4.57
CA GLN A 96 4.38 10.15 -5.74
C GLN A 96 5.71 9.82 -6.43
N HIS A 97 6.67 9.28 -5.69
CA HIS A 97 7.96 8.83 -6.21
C HIS A 97 7.92 7.43 -6.87
N ILE A 98 6.90 6.62 -6.60
CA ILE A 98 6.81 5.19 -6.96
C ILE A 98 5.57 4.85 -7.81
N VAL A 99 4.54 5.71 -7.84
CA VAL A 99 3.37 5.60 -8.73
C VAL A 99 3.67 5.87 -10.21
N LYS A 100 4.92 6.20 -10.57
CA LYS A 100 5.31 6.31 -11.98
C LYS A 100 5.00 4.99 -12.68
N THR A 101 4.34 5.05 -13.84
CA THR A 101 3.96 3.87 -14.64
C THR A 101 5.15 2.94 -14.90
N LYS A 102 6.36 3.50 -15.06
CA LYS A 102 7.60 2.74 -15.19
C LYS A 102 7.89 1.89 -13.95
N THR A 103 7.91 2.50 -12.77
CA THR A 103 8.20 1.83 -11.50
C THR A 103 7.16 0.75 -11.20
N ARG A 104 5.87 1.01 -11.46
CA ARG A 104 4.80 -0.01 -11.35
C ARG A 104 5.08 -1.25 -12.20
N ARG A 105 5.49 -1.05 -13.46
CA ARG A 105 5.82 -2.16 -14.37
C ARG A 105 7.06 -2.93 -13.91
N GLU A 106 8.08 -2.22 -13.46
CA GLU A 106 9.33 -2.84 -12.99
C GLU A 106 9.14 -3.62 -11.69
N VAL A 107 8.38 -3.08 -10.73
CA VAL A 107 7.98 -3.79 -9.51
C VAL A 107 7.22 -5.06 -9.86
N ASN A 108 6.21 -4.97 -10.73
CA ASN A 108 5.43 -6.14 -11.12
C ASN A 108 6.24 -7.16 -11.94
N ALA A 109 7.27 -6.72 -12.68
CA ALA A 109 8.20 -7.62 -13.33
C ALA A 109 9.05 -8.41 -12.33
N ILE A 110 9.55 -7.76 -11.26
CA ILE A 110 10.22 -8.45 -10.15
C ILE A 110 9.23 -9.40 -9.46
N ASN A 111 8.02 -8.94 -9.14
CA ASN A 111 7.01 -9.80 -8.50
C ASN A 111 6.79 -11.09 -9.30
N ALA A 112 6.59 -10.97 -10.62
CA ALA A 112 6.42 -12.12 -11.50
C ALA A 112 7.66 -13.03 -11.55
N LEU A 113 8.87 -12.46 -11.57
CA LEU A 113 10.13 -13.24 -11.54
C LEU A 113 10.23 -14.12 -10.30
N TRP A 114 9.71 -13.65 -9.17
CA TRP A 114 9.74 -14.35 -7.88
C TRP A 114 8.44 -15.09 -7.54
N GLY A 115 7.50 -15.20 -8.49
CA GLY A 115 6.27 -15.98 -8.32
C GLY A 115 5.14 -15.28 -7.57
N TYR A 116 5.27 -13.98 -7.31
CA TYR A 116 4.23 -13.18 -6.67
C TYR A 116 3.19 -12.66 -7.68
N ARG A 117 1.99 -12.37 -7.18
CA ARG A 117 0.94 -11.73 -7.97
C ARG A 117 1.30 -10.28 -8.30
N SER A 118 0.70 -9.77 -9.37
CA SER A 118 0.79 -8.34 -9.67
C SER A 118 0.07 -7.53 -8.62
N LEU A 119 0.70 -6.45 -8.17
CA LEU A 119 0.11 -5.49 -7.26
C LEU A 119 -0.23 -4.22 -8.04
N ASP A 120 -1.47 -3.75 -7.91
CA ASP A 120 -1.84 -2.44 -8.40
C ASP A 120 -1.54 -1.35 -7.37
N LEU A 121 -0.93 -0.27 -7.84
CA LEU A 121 -0.67 0.91 -7.02
C LEU A 121 -1.68 1.97 -7.43
N ALA A 122 -2.52 2.38 -6.48
CA ALA A 122 -3.53 3.38 -6.71
C ALA A 122 -3.40 4.51 -5.69
N THR A 123 -3.64 5.73 -6.15
CA THR A 123 -4.02 6.80 -5.25
C THR A 123 -5.47 6.58 -4.83
N PRO A 124 -5.86 7.00 -3.62
CA PRO A 124 -7.25 6.89 -3.18
C PRO A 124 -8.24 7.51 -4.17
N GLN A 125 -7.88 8.61 -4.85
CA GLN A 125 -8.71 9.22 -5.88
C GLN A 125 -8.97 8.31 -7.09
N GLU A 126 -7.99 7.50 -7.51
CA GLU A 126 -8.13 6.54 -8.61
C GLU A 126 -9.11 5.40 -8.27
N VAL A 127 -9.09 4.92 -7.03
CA VAL A 127 -9.97 3.81 -6.59
C VAL A 127 -11.45 4.22 -6.58
N ILE A 128 -11.76 5.50 -6.39
CA ILE A 128 -13.14 6.00 -6.29
C ILE A 128 -13.75 6.34 -7.66
N THR A 129 -12.90 6.56 -8.65
CA THR A 129 -13.33 7.01 -9.98
C THR A 129 -13.48 5.83 -10.96
N SER A 130 -13.05 4.63 -10.57
CA SER A 130 -13.22 3.39 -11.35
C SER A 130 -14.53 2.68 -11.05
#